data_AF-A0A7G7KE49-F1
#
_entry.id   AF-A0A7G7KE49-F1
#
_cell.length_a   1.000
_cell.length_b   1.000
_cell.length_c   1.000
_cell.angle_alpha   90.00
_cell.angle_beta   90.00
_cell.angle_gamma   90.00
#
_symmetry.space_group_name_H-M   'P 1'
#
loop_
_entity.id
_entity.type
_entity.pdbx_description
1 polymer ?
#
loop_
_entity_poly.entity_id
_entity_poly.type
_entity_poly.pdbx_seq_one_letter_code
_entity_poly.pdbx_strand_id
1 'polypeptide(L)' 'MRRTVLTLALFGAAIAWLPFRAHAQRVVPKIADLCPMGYVDTFNGKCSTLGLVTYTVKPTNGKPCPSGWMNVGGGYCRRK' A
#
# COMPACT_ATOMS: atom_id res chain seq x y z
N MET A 1 -19.63 -32.36 26.98
CA MET A 1 -18.23 -32.29 26.50
C MET A 1 -18.12 -32.45 24.98
N ARG A 2 -18.65 -33.51 24.36
CA ARG A 2 -18.52 -33.76 22.89
C ARG A 2 -19.15 -32.66 21.98
N ARG A 3 -20.30 -32.09 22.38
CA ARG A 3 -20.95 -30.98 21.64
C ARG A 3 -20.21 -29.65 21.74
N THR A 4 -19.55 -29.41 22.87
CA THR A 4 -18.79 -28.17 23.15
C THR A 4 -17.49 -28.10 22.35
N VAL A 5 -16.89 -29.26 22.04
CA VAL A 5 -15.69 -29.36 21.19
C VAL A 5 -16.03 -29.12 19.72
N LEU A 6 -17.20 -29.58 19.25
CA LEU A 6 -17.64 -29.37 17.86
C LEU A 6 -17.89 -27.90 17.53
N THR A 7 -18.49 -27.14 18.45
CA THR A 7 -18.72 -25.70 18.27
C THR A 7 -17.42 -24.90 18.24
N LEU A 8 -16.42 -25.27 19.05
CA LEU A 8 -15.11 -24.60 19.04
C LEU A 8 -14.36 -24.81 17.71
N ALA A 9 -14.45 -26.00 17.13
CA ALA A 9 -13.81 -26.33 15.85
C ALA A 9 -14.42 -25.56 14.66
N LEU A 10 -15.75 -25.38 14.66
CA LEU A 10 -16.47 -24.62 13.62
C LEU A 10 -16.15 -23.12 13.66
N PHE A 11 -15.98 -22.53 14.85
CA PHE A 11 -15.57 -21.13 14.99
C PHE A 11 -14.09 -20.91 14.61
N GLY A 12 -13.19 -21.85 14.91
CA GLY A 12 -11.78 -21.75 14.52
C GLY A 12 -11.56 -21.78 13.01
N ALA A 13 -12.34 -22.58 12.28
CA ALA A 13 -12.27 -22.66 10.82
C ALA A 13 -12.72 -21.36 10.12
N ALA A 14 -13.68 -20.64 10.68
CA ALA A 14 -14.21 -19.40 10.09
C ALA A 14 -13.20 -18.23 10.10
N ILE A 15 -12.30 -18.18 11.09
CA ILE A 15 -11.31 -17.09 11.23
C ILE A 15 -10.16 -17.25 10.25
N ALA A 16 -9.80 -18.49 9.89
CA ALA A 16 -8.70 -18.80 8.97
C ALA A 16 -8.96 -18.33 7.52
N TRP A 17 -10.20 -18.02 7.16
CA TRP A 17 -10.59 -17.61 5.81
C TRP A 17 -10.81 -16.10 5.66
N LEU A 18 -10.59 -15.32 6.72
CA LEU A 18 -10.66 -13.87 6.62
C LEU A 18 -9.48 -13.36 5.79
N PRO A 19 -9.71 -12.68 4.64
CA PRO A 19 -8.63 -12.10 3.87
C PRO A 19 -8.00 -10.97 4.67
N PHE A 20 -6.86 -11.24 5.31
CA PHE A 20 -6.01 -10.19 5.86
C PHE A 20 -5.44 -9.39 4.70
N ARG A 21 -6.13 -8.31 4.32
CA ARG A 21 -5.53 -7.28 3.46
C ARG A 21 -4.51 -6.52 4.29
N ALA A 22 -3.29 -7.04 4.34
CA ALA A 22 -2.14 -6.27 4.79
C ALA A 22 -2.03 -5.05 3.88
N HIS A 23 -2.41 -3.88 4.39
CA HIS A 23 -2.10 -2.59 3.78
C HIS A 23 -0.59 -2.39 3.93
N ALA A 24 0.18 -3.05 3.06
CA ALA A 24 1.62 -2.96 3.07
C ALA A 24 2.02 -1.49 3.00
N GLN A 25 2.87 -1.08 3.95
CA GLN A 25 3.61 0.16 3.95
C GLN A 25 4.07 0.45 2.52
N ARG A 26 3.49 1.48 1.89
CA ARG A 26 3.65 1.64 0.45
C ARG A 26 5.01 2.28 0.20
N VAL A 27 6.03 1.43 0.03
CA VAL A 27 7.40 1.86 -0.26
C VAL A 27 7.60 1.93 -1.77
N VAL A 28 8.15 3.03 -2.25
CA VAL A 28 8.50 3.26 -3.66
C VAL A 28 9.94 3.72 -3.77
N PRO A 29 10.62 3.53 -4.91
CA PRO A 29 11.97 4.08 -5.07
C PRO A 29 11.95 5.61 -4.99
N LYS A 30 13.05 6.21 -4.55
CA LYS A 30 13.29 7.64 -4.72
C LYS A 30 13.71 7.87 -6.18
N ILE A 31 13.12 8.86 -6.83
CA ILE A 31 13.48 9.23 -8.21
C ILE A 31 14.25 10.54 -8.14
N ALA A 32 15.50 10.50 -8.64
CA ALA A 32 16.48 11.55 -8.38
C ALA A 32 16.55 11.83 -6.86
N ASP A 33 16.23 13.05 -6.44
CA ASP A 33 16.24 13.47 -5.04
C ASP A 33 14.85 13.76 -4.47
N LEU A 34 13.78 13.29 -5.14
CA LEU A 34 12.41 13.65 -4.79
C LEU A 34 11.55 12.43 -4.46
N CYS A 35 10.76 12.59 -3.40
CA CYS A 35 9.66 11.68 -3.07
C CYS A 35 8.32 12.23 -3.58
N PRO A 36 7.35 11.35 -3.88
CA PRO A 36 5.99 11.79 -4.17
C PRO A 36 5.37 12.53 -2.99
N MET A 37 4.39 13.39 -3.25
CA MET A 37 3.61 14.03 -2.21
C MET A 37 3.04 13.00 -1.23
N GLY A 38 3.16 13.26 0.07
CA GLY A 38 2.70 12.36 1.14
C GLY A 38 3.64 11.18 1.44
N TYR A 39 4.81 11.13 0.80
CA TYR A 39 5.86 10.18 1.13
C TYR A 39 7.05 10.90 1.77
N VAL A 40 7.71 10.23 2.71
CA VAL A 40 8.95 10.67 3.34
C VAL A 40 10.15 9.89 2.79
N ASP A 41 11.29 10.55 2.62
CA ASP A 41 12.55 9.88 2.28
C ASP A 41 13.00 9.02 3.45
N THR A 42 13.31 7.75 3.19
CA THR A 42 13.85 6.82 4.20
C THR A 42 15.37 6.81 4.22
N PHE A 43 16.03 7.74 3.52
CA PHE A 43 17.48 7.89 3.39
C PHE A 43 18.22 6.67 2.83
N ASN A 44 17.50 5.81 2.10
CA ASN A 44 18.05 4.59 1.51
C ASN A 44 17.52 4.39 0.08
N GLY A 45 17.43 5.49 -0.68
CA GLY A 45 16.92 5.50 -2.05
C GLY A 45 15.44 5.10 -2.17
N LYS A 46 14.68 5.23 -1.08
CA LYS A 46 13.27 4.82 -0.99
C LYS A 46 12.45 5.89 -0.30
N CYS A 47 11.18 5.94 -0.67
CA CYS A 47 10.18 6.81 -0.10
C CYS A 47 9.06 5.95 0.50
N SER A 48 8.50 6.36 1.64
CA SER A 48 7.47 5.61 2.36
C SER A 48 6.33 6.51 2.82
N THR A 49 5.12 5.99 2.89
CA THR A 49 3.95 6.73 3.38
C THR A 49 3.78 6.66 4.89
N LEU A 50 4.64 5.88 5.57
CA LEU A 50 4.51 5.57 7.00
C LEU A 50 3.14 5.00 7.41
N GLY A 51 2.39 4.42 6.46
CA GLY A 51 1.07 3.83 6.67
C GLY A 51 -0.05 4.85 6.67
N LEU A 52 0.25 6.12 6.41
CA LEU A 52 -0.70 7.23 6.57
C LEU A 52 -1.61 7.42 5.35
N VAL A 53 -1.30 6.79 4.22
CA VAL A 53 -2.09 6.93 2.99
C VAL A 53 -2.32 5.58 2.32
N THR A 54 -3.47 5.45 1.68
CA THR A 54 -3.93 4.20 1.03
C THR A 54 -3.87 4.25 -0.49
N TYR A 55 -3.63 5.43 -1.08
CA TYR A 55 -3.59 5.59 -2.53
C TYR A 55 -2.36 4.93 -3.16
N THR A 56 -2.46 4.66 -4.46
CA THR A 56 -1.40 4.07 -5.27
C THR A 56 -0.70 5.13 -6.09
N VAL A 57 0.63 5.06 -6.13
CA VAL A 57 1.44 5.83 -7.08
C VAL A 57 2.15 4.92 -8.07
N LYS A 58 2.49 5.47 -9.24
CA LYS A 58 3.37 4.84 -10.24
C LYS A 58 4.33 5.87 -10.82
N PRO A 59 5.55 5.48 -11.21
CA PRO A 59 6.50 6.40 -11.83
C PRO A 59 5.98 6.92 -13.17
N THR A 60 6.35 8.16 -13.48
CA THR A 60 6.06 8.85 -14.75
C THR A 60 7.00 8.42 -15.87
N ASN A 61 8.24 8.02 -15.52
CA ASN A 61 9.33 7.77 -16.46
C ASN A 61 9.50 8.92 -17.48
N GLY A 62 9.38 10.17 -17.00
CA GLY A 62 9.48 11.37 -17.83
C GLY A 62 8.26 11.67 -18.71
N LYS A 63 7.19 10.87 -18.61
CA LYS A 63 5.97 11.04 -19.39
C LYS A 63 4.84 11.68 -18.57
N PRO A 64 3.90 12.39 -19.20
CA PRO A 64 2.70 12.87 -18.52
C PRO A 64 1.91 11.74 -17.87
N CYS A 65 1.19 12.06 -16.80
CA CYS A 65 0.29 11.10 -16.18
C CYS A 65 -0.85 10.73 -17.13
N PRO A 66 -1.18 9.43 -17.28
CA PRO A 66 -2.27 9.02 -18.14
C PRO A 66 -3.62 9.48 -17.58
N SER A 67 -4.66 9.45 -18.42
CA SER A 67 -6.02 9.74 -17.98
C SER A 67 -6.42 8.88 -16.78
N GLY A 68 -7.16 9.47 -15.83
CA GLY A 68 -7.49 8.83 -14.54
C GLY A 68 -6.36 8.85 -13.50
N TRP A 69 -5.23 9.48 -13.80
CA TRP A 69 -4.13 9.70 -12.87
C TRP A 69 -3.83 11.20 -12.74
N MET A 70 -3.21 11.59 -11.63
CA MET A 70 -2.78 12.96 -11.35
C MET A 70 -1.30 13.01 -11.01
N ASN A 71 -0.60 14.04 -11.48
CA ASN A 71 0.78 14.28 -11.10
C ASN A 71 0.83 14.69 -9.62
N VAL A 72 1.71 14.05 -8.86
CA VAL A 72 1.88 14.28 -7.42
C VAL A 72 3.32 14.66 -7.07
N GLY A 73 4.09 15.16 -8.04
CA GLY A 73 5.50 15.49 -7.85
C GLY A 73 6.40 14.26 -7.71
N GLY A 74 7.71 14.53 -7.59
CA GLY A 74 8.73 13.49 -7.42
C GLY A 74 8.82 12.46 -8.55
N GLY A 75 8.33 12.79 -9.75
CA GLY A 75 8.29 11.86 -10.88
C GLY A 75 7.21 10.79 -10.77
N TYR A 76 6.17 10.99 -9.95
CA TYR A 76 5.08 10.02 -9.76
C TYR A 76 3.69 10.55 -10.17
N CYS A 77 2.84 9.60 -10.54
CA CYS A 77 1.41 9.77 -10.73
C CYS A 77 0.64 9.03 -9.65
N ARG A 78 -0.40 9.64 -9.08
CA ARG A 78 -1.38 9.02 -8.19
C ARG A 78 -2.68 8.71 -8.93
N ARG A 79 -3.33 7.59 -8.62
CA ARG A 79 -4.66 7.29 -9.18
C ARG A 79 -5.68 8.30 -8.63
N LYS A 80 -6.53 8.85 -9.50
CA LYS A 80 -7.65 9.69 -9.06
C LYS A 80 -8.63 8.89 -8.21
#